data_AF-A0A7S2U320-F1
#
_entry.id   AF-A0A7S2U320-F1
#
_cell.length_a   1.000
_cell.length_b   1.000
_cell.length_c   1.000
_cell.angle_alpha   90.00
_cell.angle_beta   90.00
_cell.angle_gamma   90.00
#
_symmetry.space_group_name_H-M   'P 1'
#
loop_
_entity.id
_entity.type
_entity.pdbx_description
1 polymer ?
#
loop_
_entity_poly.entity_id
_entity_poly.type
_entity_poly.pdbx_seq_one_letter_code
_entity_poly.pdbx_strand_id
1 'polypeptide(L)'
;TKVISGLQEEIKELSEEIQAAQSNPSKLRARIEAALDESKNALRRTPVGLEMPNYTVLASGKGFEIREYDPYTVAATPMTTAAGAYGDALQSVTDSGKAFNTLASYIFGQNKEKTTMSMTAPVEMTIEPGVKEMAFVLPSEFSEQSPTPEMDGSITIKR
;
A
#
# COMPACT_ATOMS: atom_id res chain seq x y z
N THR A 1 16.43 -30.65 26.60
CA THR A 1 17.61 -30.55 25.71
C THR A 1 17.35 -29.71 24.45
N LYS A 2 16.23 -29.87 23.74
CA LYS A 2 15.88 -29.07 22.52
C LYS A 2 15.67 -27.56 22.71
N VAL A 3 15.26 -27.11 23.90
CA VAL A 3 14.98 -25.67 24.18
C VAL A 3 16.27 -24.88 24.37
N ILE A 4 17.29 -25.51 24.96
CA ILE A 4 18.59 -24.88 25.21
C ILE A 4 19.37 -24.72 23.89
N SER A 5 19.23 -25.65 22.94
CA SER A 5 19.86 -25.55 21.63
C SER A 5 19.28 -24.43 20.77
N GLY A 6 17.96 -24.20 20.81
CA GLY A 6 17.33 -23.10 20.07
C GLY A 6 17.76 -21.72 20.56
N LEU A 7 17.86 -21.54 21.88
CA LEU A 7 18.40 -20.31 22.49
C LEU A 7 19.88 -20.09 22.16
N GLN A 8 20.66 -21.17 21.99
CA GLN A 8 22.06 -21.06 21.58
C GLN A 8 22.21 -20.65 20.11
N GLU A 9 21.30 -21.07 19.23
CA GLU A 9 21.26 -20.60 17.83
C GLU A 9 20.85 -19.14 17.73
N GLU A 10 19.80 -18.70 18.44
CA GLU A 10 19.38 -17.29 18.47
C GLU A 10 20.49 -16.36 19.02
N ILE A 11 21.18 -16.77 20.09
CA ILE A 11 22.31 -16.00 20.64
C ILE A 11 23.47 -15.94 19.64
N LYS A 12 23.68 -17.01 18.87
CA LYS A 12 24.73 -17.06 17.85
C LYS A 12 24.40 -16.14 16.66
N GLU A 13 23.18 -16.19 16.14
CA GLU A 13 22.71 -15.30 15.08
C GLU A 13 22.78 -13.83 15.52
N LEU A 14 22.29 -13.50 16.72
CA LEU A 14 22.40 -12.15 17.29
C LEU A 14 23.86 -11.72 17.46
N SER A 15 24.77 -12.64 17.85
CA SER A 15 26.20 -12.34 17.96
C SER A 15 26.85 -12.09 16.60
N GLU A 16 26.48 -12.86 15.57
CA GLU A 16 26.97 -12.71 14.20
C GLU A 16 26.43 -11.41 13.58
N GLU A 17 25.18 -11.03 13.88
CA GLU A 17 24.61 -9.74 13.47
C GLU A 17 25.30 -8.54 14.14
N ILE A 18 25.56 -8.62 15.45
CA ILE A 18 26.29 -7.57 16.19
C ILE A 18 27.73 -7.46 15.66
N GLN A 19 28.38 -8.60 15.38
CA GLN A 19 29.74 -8.62 14.88
C GLN A 19 29.83 -8.17 13.41
N ALA A 20 28.83 -8.48 12.58
CA ALA A 20 28.69 -7.96 11.22
C ALA A 20 28.42 -6.45 11.19
N ALA A 21 27.64 -5.93 12.15
CA ALA A 21 27.39 -4.51 12.32
C ALA A 21 28.64 -3.75 12.81
N GLN A 22 29.46 -4.37 13.68
CA GLN A 22 30.72 -3.81 14.17
C GLN A 22 31.86 -3.88 13.14
N SER A 23 31.94 -4.95 12.35
CA SER A 23 33.06 -5.22 11.42
C SER A 23 32.98 -4.46 10.11
N ASN A 24 31.82 -3.91 9.74
CA ASN A 24 31.67 -3.16 8.49
C ASN A 24 30.93 -1.82 8.71
N PRO A 25 31.64 -0.76 9.15
CA PRO A 25 31.04 0.54 9.42
C PRO A 25 30.36 1.15 8.18
N SER A 26 30.73 0.74 6.97
CA SER A 26 30.05 1.15 5.73
C SER A 26 28.64 0.58 5.58
N LYS A 27 28.43 -0.71 5.92
CA LYS A 27 27.11 -1.34 5.90
C LYS A 27 26.18 -0.78 6.97
N LEU A 28 26.71 -0.52 8.17
CA LEU A 28 25.93 0.11 9.24
C LEU A 28 25.50 1.53 8.84
N ARG A 29 26.41 2.32 8.25
CA ARG A 29 26.08 3.64 7.71
C ARG A 29 25.02 3.58 6.61
N ALA A 30 25.14 2.64 5.67
CA ALA A 30 24.15 2.46 4.61
C ALA A 30 22.77 2.08 5.14
N ARG A 31 22.68 1.25 6.21
CA ARG A 31 21.40 0.92 6.86
C ARG A 31 20.80 2.11 7.61
N ILE A 32 21.63 2.90 8.30
CA ILE A 32 21.18 4.14 8.97
C ILE A 32 20.66 5.12 7.92
N GLU A 33 21.35 5.27 6.80
CA GLU A 33 20.96 6.15 5.70
C GLU A 33 19.65 5.69 5.05
N ALA A 34 19.52 4.39 4.75
CA ALA A 34 18.28 3.81 4.23
C ALA A 34 17.10 4.02 5.20
N ALA A 35 17.30 3.80 6.50
CA ALA A 35 16.27 4.04 7.51
C ALA A 35 15.89 5.52 7.63
N LEU A 36 16.87 6.43 7.52
CA LEU A 36 16.61 7.87 7.48
C LEU A 36 15.84 8.28 6.23
N ASP A 37 16.15 7.69 5.08
CA ASP A 37 15.47 7.99 3.83
C ASP A 37 14.05 7.43 3.79
N GLU A 38 13.80 6.25 4.34
CA GLU A 38 12.45 5.73 4.56
C GLU A 38 11.66 6.62 5.52
N SER A 39 12.28 7.07 6.62
CA SER A 39 11.67 8.01 7.57
C SER A 39 11.31 9.34 6.90
N LYS A 40 12.19 9.86 6.04
CA LYS A 40 11.88 11.06 5.24
C LYS A 40 10.74 10.79 4.26
N ASN A 41 10.72 9.64 3.61
CA ASN A 41 9.69 9.27 2.65
C ASN A 41 8.30 9.18 3.31
N ALA A 42 8.21 8.65 4.53
CA ALA A 42 6.97 8.62 5.31
C ALA A 42 6.39 10.01 5.62
N LEU A 43 7.25 11.04 5.67
CA LEU A 43 6.84 12.44 5.89
C LEU A 43 6.62 13.21 4.58
N ARG A 44 6.93 12.62 3.41
CA ARG A 44 6.68 13.25 2.12
C ARG A 44 5.21 13.15 1.76
N ARG A 45 4.68 14.21 1.15
CA ARG A 45 3.33 14.22 0.56
C ARG A 45 3.20 13.28 -0.64
N THR A 46 4.32 13.07 -1.34
CA THR A 46 4.43 12.23 -2.53
C THR A 46 5.46 11.14 -2.23
N PRO A 47 5.03 9.87 -2.13
CA PRO A 47 5.96 8.76 -1.97
C PRO A 47 6.92 8.68 -3.14
N VAL A 48 8.19 8.40 -2.86
CA VAL A 48 9.20 8.13 -3.89
C VAL A 48 9.11 6.66 -4.31
N GLY A 49 9.17 6.40 -5.62
CA GLY A 49 9.29 5.03 -6.17
C GLY A 49 7.96 4.34 -6.48
N LEU A 50 6.82 5.01 -6.31
CA LEU A 50 5.52 4.54 -6.77
C LEU A 50 5.06 5.39 -7.96
N GLU A 51 4.47 4.74 -8.95
CA GLU A 51 3.79 5.45 -10.04
C GLU A 51 2.57 6.19 -9.49
N MET A 52 2.29 7.36 -10.05
CA MET A 52 1.16 8.20 -9.68
C MET A 52 0.49 8.78 -10.92
N PRO A 53 -0.82 9.09 -10.87
CA PRO A 53 -1.47 9.85 -11.91
C PRO A 53 -0.77 11.19 -12.13
N ASN A 54 -0.68 11.62 -13.39
CA ASN A 54 -0.19 12.95 -13.73
C ASN A 54 -1.16 14.02 -13.21
N TYR A 55 -0.61 15.10 -12.68
CA TYR A 55 -1.40 16.24 -12.25
C TYR A 55 -0.67 17.56 -12.44
N THR A 56 -1.44 18.62 -12.62
CA THR A 56 -0.97 20.00 -12.61
C THR A 56 -1.43 20.68 -11.31
N VAL A 57 -0.53 21.42 -10.67
CA VAL A 57 -0.86 22.22 -9.49
C VAL A 57 -1.43 23.55 -9.95
N LEU A 58 -2.73 23.76 -9.74
CA LEU A 58 -3.43 25.00 -10.11
C LEU A 58 -3.18 26.12 -9.10
N ALA A 59 -3.09 25.77 -7.81
CA ALA A 59 -2.80 26.72 -6.74
C ALA A 59 -2.17 26.00 -5.53
N SER A 60 -1.35 26.72 -4.77
CA SER A 60 -0.78 26.22 -3.52
C SER A 60 -0.79 27.31 -2.44
N GLY A 61 -0.94 26.89 -1.19
CA GLY A 61 -0.98 27.78 -0.04
C GLY A 61 -0.44 27.11 1.22
N LYS A 62 -0.59 27.78 2.37
CA LYS A 62 -0.12 27.24 3.64
C LYS A 62 -1.01 26.06 4.08
N GLY A 63 -0.53 24.84 3.84
CA GLY A 63 -1.18 23.61 4.28
C GLY A 63 -2.06 22.92 3.24
N PHE A 64 -2.21 23.49 2.04
CA PHE A 64 -3.02 22.88 0.97
C PHE A 64 -2.41 23.06 -0.41
N GLU A 65 -2.88 22.24 -1.35
CA GLU A 65 -2.55 22.28 -2.77
C GLU A 65 -3.82 21.91 -3.56
N ILE A 66 -4.10 22.64 -4.63
CA ILE A 66 -5.19 22.34 -5.56
C ILE A 66 -4.56 21.68 -6.78
N ARG A 67 -4.95 20.43 -7.03
CA ARG A 67 -4.44 19.58 -8.11
C ARG A 67 -5.54 19.32 -9.12
N GLU A 68 -5.20 19.46 -10.39
CA GLU A 68 -5.99 18.96 -11.51
C GLU A 68 -5.31 17.70 -12.04
N TYR A 69 -6.02 16.58 -12.03
CA TYR A 69 -5.51 15.28 -12.46
C TYR A 69 -5.91 15.01 -13.91
N ASP A 70 -4.99 14.47 -14.71
CA ASP A 70 -5.31 13.88 -16.00
C ASP A 70 -6.23 12.66 -15.79
N PRO A 71 -7.02 12.20 -16.78
CA PRO A 71 -7.80 10.98 -16.64
C PRO A 71 -6.92 9.77 -16.28
N TYR A 72 -7.33 8.98 -15.29
CA TYR A 72 -6.64 7.78 -14.84
C TYR A 72 -7.63 6.68 -14.50
N THR A 73 -7.16 5.43 -14.55
CA THR A 73 -7.99 4.26 -14.25
C THR A 73 -7.77 3.80 -12.82
N VAL A 74 -8.86 3.41 -12.17
CA VAL A 74 -8.83 2.84 -10.82
C VAL A 74 -9.56 1.50 -10.75
N ALA A 75 -9.09 0.61 -9.89
CA ALA A 75 -9.84 -0.55 -9.42
C ALA A 75 -10.47 -0.22 -8.07
N ALA A 76 -11.79 -0.27 -7.99
CA ALA A 76 -12.56 0.12 -6.82
C ALA A 76 -13.35 -1.04 -6.20
N THR A 77 -13.46 -1.07 -4.88
CA THR A 77 -14.22 -2.08 -4.14
C THR A 77 -15.05 -1.41 -3.03
N PRO A 78 -16.30 -1.85 -2.81
CA PRO A 78 -17.10 -1.33 -1.71
C PRO A 78 -16.52 -1.75 -0.35
N MET A 79 -16.49 -0.82 0.58
CA MET A 79 -16.16 -1.08 1.98
C MET A 79 -17.46 -1.49 2.69
N THR A 80 -17.91 -2.72 2.47
CA THR A 80 -19.17 -3.20 3.07
C THR A 80 -19.01 -3.50 4.55
N THR A 81 -19.95 -2.97 5.34
CA THR A 81 -20.16 -3.33 6.74
C THR A 81 -20.67 -4.76 6.84
N ALA A 82 -19.94 -5.67 7.48
CA ALA A 82 -20.59 -6.85 8.05
C ALA A 82 -21.55 -6.35 9.14
N ALA A 83 -22.87 -6.52 8.94
CA ALA A 83 -23.85 -6.15 9.94
C ALA A 83 -23.55 -6.91 11.26
N GLY A 84 -23.05 -6.21 12.28
CA GLY A 84 -22.85 -6.83 13.59
C GLY A 84 -21.76 -6.21 14.48
N ALA A 85 -22.24 -5.54 15.54
CA ALA A 85 -21.73 -5.61 16.91
C ALA A 85 -20.54 -4.76 17.39
N TYR A 86 -19.84 -3.99 16.55
CA TYR A 86 -18.76 -3.10 17.03
C TYR A 86 -18.96 -1.66 16.58
N GLY A 87 -18.67 -0.71 17.48
CA GLY A 87 -18.84 0.72 17.25
C GLY A 87 -18.13 1.23 15.98
N ASP A 88 -18.69 2.30 15.41
CA ASP A 88 -18.40 2.88 14.09
C ASP A 88 -16.90 2.97 13.73
N ALA A 89 -16.04 3.34 14.69
CA ALA A 89 -14.60 3.51 14.45
C ALA A 89 -13.82 2.19 14.24
N LEU A 90 -14.05 1.16 15.07
CA LEU A 90 -13.33 -0.12 14.95
C LEU A 90 -13.79 -0.91 13.71
N GLN A 91 -15.06 -0.76 13.36
CA GLN A 91 -15.64 -1.31 12.14
C GLN A 91 -15.00 -0.68 10.90
N SER A 92 -14.78 0.64 10.89
CA SER A 92 -14.15 1.35 9.76
C SER A 92 -12.74 0.84 9.42
N VAL A 93 -11.92 0.53 10.44
CA VAL A 93 -10.54 0.03 10.23
C VAL A 93 -10.57 -1.39 9.65
N THR A 94 -11.42 -2.26 10.19
CA THR A 94 -11.55 -3.64 9.71
C THR A 94 -12.07 -3.69 8.28
N ASP A 95 -13.07 -2.85 7.96
CA ASP A 95 -13.66 -2.77 6.63
C ASP A 95 -12.66 -2.18 5.62
N SER A 96 -11.85 -1.18 6.02
CA SER A 96 -10.75 -0.68 5.19
C SER A 96 -9.67 -1.73 4.93
N GLY A 97 -9.33 -2.56 5.93
CA GLY A 97 -8.34 -3.62 5.77
C GLY A 97 -8.81 -4.73 4.82
N LYS A 98 -10.09 -5.09 4.88
CA LYS A 98 -10.69 -6.07 3.95
C LYS A 98 -10.70 -5.53 2.52
N ALA A 99 -11.19 -4.31 2.32
CA ALA A 99 -11.21 -3.67 1.00
C ALA A 99 -9.80 -3.55 0.41
N PHE A 100 -8.83 -3.13 1.23
CA PHE A 100 -7.43 -3.07 0.84
C PHE A 100 -6.90 -4.45 0.40
N ASN A 101 -7.16 -5.50 1.18
CA ASN A 101 -6.71 -6.85 0.84
C ASN A 101 -7.36 -7.40 -0.43
N THR A 102 -8.63 -7.07 -0.69
CA THR A 102 -9.32 -7.42 -1.93
C THR A 102 -8.62 -6.79 -3.14
N LEU A 103 -8.36 -5.48 -3.09
CA LEU A 103 -7.66 -4.77 -4.17
C LEU A 103 -6.20 -5.22 -4.31
N ALA A 104 -5.50 -5.44 -3.20
CA ALA A 104 -4.13 -5.93 -3.20
C ALA A 104 -4.03 -7.33 -3.82
N SER A 105 -4.95 -8.24 -3.48
CA SER A 105 -4.98 -9.57 -4.09
C SER A 105 -5.13 -9.48 -5.60
N TYR A 106 -6.02 -8.61 -6.09
CA TYR A 106 -6.21 -8.36 -7.51
C TYR A 106 -4.94 -7.82 -8.20
N ILE A 107 -4.25 -6.86 -7.59
CA ILE A 107 -2.96 -6.33 -8.11
C ILE A 107 -1.87 -7.42 -8.11
N PHE A 108 -1.85 -8.30 -7.12
CA PHE A 108 -0.84 -9.38 -7.01
C PHE A 108 -1.24 -10.69 -7.72
N GLY A 109 -2.08 -10.60 -8.75
CA GLY A 109 -2.36 -11.74 -9.64
C GLY A 109 -3.61 -12.55 -9.32
N GLN A 110 -4.45 -12.13 -8.36
CA GLN A 110 -5.80 -12.69 -8.16
C GLN A 110 -6.81 -12.04 -9.14
N ASN A 111 -6.47 -12.10 -10.42
CA ASN A 111 -7.29 -11.73 -11.56
C ASN A 111 -7.34 -12.91 -12.54
N LYS A 112 -8.25 -12.87 -13.53
CA LYS A 112 -8.47 -14.00 -14.46
C LYS A 112 -7.21 -14.31 -15.27
N GLU A 113 -6.40 -13.30 -15.56
CA GLU A 113 -5.20 -13.34 -16.36
C GLU A 113 -3.94 -13.70 -15.54
N LYS A 114 -4.06 -13.82 -14.20
CA LYS A 114 -2.94 -14.07 -13.27
C LYS A 114 -1.79 -13.08 -13.44
N THR A 115 -2.10 -11.85 -13.82
CA THR A 115 -1.15 -10.77 -14.10
C THR A 115 -0.83 -10.00 -12.82
N THR A 116 0.45 -9.85 -12.50
CA THR A 116 0.90 -9.01 -11.39
C THR A 116 1.11 -7.58 -11.88
N MET A 117 0.53 -6.62 -11.20
CA MET A 117 0.67 -5.19 -11.45
C MET A 117 1.55 -4.54 -10.38
N SER A 118 2.24 -3.46 -10.71
CA SER A 118 2.97 -2.66 -9.73
C SER A 118 2.01 -1.87 -8.82
N MET A 119 2.39 -1.70 -7.55
CA MET A 119 1.68 -0.79 -6.65
C MET A 119 1.87 0.66 -7.11
N THR A 120 0.83 1.46 -6.91
CA THR A 120 0.80 2.88 -7.26
C THR A 120 0.41 3.70 -6.04
N ALA A 121 0.46 5.02 -6.17
CA ALA A 121 -0.11 5.96 -5.22
C ALA A 121 -0.98 6.99 -5.94
N PRO A 122 -1.98 7.59 -5.27
CA PRO A 122 -2.46 7.28 -3.92
C PRO A 122 -3.40 6.07 -3.85
N VAL A 123 -3.75 5.66 -2.63
CA VAL A 123 -4.96 4.86 -2.37
C VAL A 123 -6.07 5.84 -2.02
N GLU A 124 -7.19 5.75 -2.71
CA GLU A 124 -8.33 6.64 -2.54
C GLU A 124 -9.41 5.99 -1.69
N MET A 125 -10.05 6.79 -0.83
CA MET A 125 -11.19 6.36 -0.04
C MET A 125 -12.32 7.38 -0.19
N THR A 126 -13.48 6.91 -0.64
CA THR A 126 -14.69 7.72 -0.77
C THR A 126 -15.64 7.34 0.36
N ILE A 127 -15.98 8.32 1.20
CA ILE A 127 -16.90 8.16 2.32
C ILE A 127 -17.99 9.22 2.20
N GLU A 128 -19.10 8.84 1.59
CA GLU A 128 -20.29 9.68 1.44
C GLU A 128 -21.49 8.99 2.11
N PRO A 129 -22.57 9.71 2.43
CA PRO A 129 -23.80 9.10 2.94
C PRO A 129 -24.32 8.00 2.00
N GLY A 130 -24.22 6.75 2.43
CA GLY A 130 -24.65 5.58 1.65
C GLY A 130 -23.60 4.99 0.70
N VAL A 131 -22.43 5.61 0.56
CA VAL A 131 -21.32 5.10 -0.27
C VAL A 131 -20.03 5.06 0.54
N LYS A 132 -19.49 3.86 0.71
CA LYS A 132 -18.15 3.65 1.27
C LYS A 132 -17.36 2.80 0.30
N GLU A 133 -16.29 3.34 -0.25
CA GLU A 133 -15.52 2.70 -1.32
C GLU A 133 -14.03 2.99 -1.16
N MET A 134 -13.20 2.01 -1.51
CA MET A 134 -11.76 2.17 -1.65
C MET A 134 -11.36 1.95 -3.10
N ALA A 135 -10.39 2.70 -3.59
CA ALA A 135 -9.88 2.57 -4.95
C ALA A 135 -8.36 2.63 -5.01
N PHE A 136 -7.77 1.76 -5.83
CA PHE A 136 -6.35 1.78 -6.17
C PHE A 136 -6.18 2.29 -7.60
N VAL A 137 -5.27 3.23 -7.79
CA VAL A 137 -4.84 3.66 -9.13
C VAL A 137 -4.18 2.50 -9.85
N LEU A 138 -4.53 2.26 -11.11
CA LEU A 138 -3.81 1.28 -11.92
C LEU A 138 -2.58 1.92 -12.56
N PRO A 139 -1.48 1.18 -12.72
CA PRO A 139 -0.36 1.64 -13.54
C PRO A 139 -0.85 2.01 -14.94
N SER A 140 -0.23 3.02 -15.55
CA SER A 140 -0.59 3.53 -16.88
C SER A 140 -0.62 2.44 -17.95
N GLU A 141 0.23 1.42 -17.84
CA GLU A 141 0.23 0.22 -18.69
C GLU A 141 -1.12 -0.51 -18.74
N PHE A 142 -1.90 -0.45 -17.65
CA PHE A 142 -3.19 -1.16 -17.50
C PHE A 142 -4.42 -0.25 -17.55
N SER A 143 -4.24 1.01 -17.96
CA SER A 143 -5.34 2.00 -18.07
C SER A 143 -6.38 1.63 -19.13
N GLU A 144 -5.90 1.25 -20.32
CA GLU A 144 -6.76 0.83 -21.43
C GLU A 144 -7.25 -0.62 -21.24
N GLN A 145 -6.33 -1.53 -20.91
CA GLN A 145 -6.59 -2.96 -20.80
C GLN A 145 -6.22 -3.46 -19.39
N SER A 146 -7.16 -3.32 -18.46
CA SER A 146 -7.01 -3.82 -17.10
C SER A 146 -7.33 -5.32 -17.02
N PRO A 147 -6.60 -6.11 -16.20
CA PRO A 147 -6.97 -7.49 -15.93
C PRO A 147 -8.40 -7.62 -15.41
N THR A 148 -9.08 -8.71 -15.74
CA THR A 148 -10.44 -8.95 -15.30
C THR A 148 -10.45 -9.47 -13.86
N PRO A 149 -11.21 -8.86 -12.93
CA PRO A 149 -11.36 -9.40 -11.58
C PRO A 149 -11.82 -10.87 -11.59
N GLU A 150 -11.24 -11.69 -10.73
CA GLU A 150 -11.55 -13.14 -10.65
C GLU A 150 -12.96 -13.38 -10.11
N MET A 151 -13.42 -12.55 -9.17
CA MET A 151 -14.77 -12.60 -8.62
C MET A 151 -15.59 -11.42 -9.13
N ASP A 152 -16.61 -11.71 -9.95
CA ASP A 152 -17.51 -10.70 -10.50
C ASP A 152 -18.21 -9.91 -9.36
N GLY A 153 -18.27 -8.58 -9.49
CA GLY A 153 -18.92 -7.69 -8.52
C GLY A 153 -18.11 -7.33 -7.28
N SER A 154 -16.96 -7.96 -7.04
CA SER A 154 -16.06 -7.61 -5.92
C SER A 154 -15.20 -6.37 -6.20
N ILE A 155 -14.84 -6.16 -7.46
CA ILE A 155 -14.02 -5.04 -7.94
C ILE A 155 -14.66 -4.47 -9.21
N THR A 156 -14.73 -3.15 -9.28
CA THR A 156 -15.20 -2.39 -10.43
C THR A 156 -14.06 -1.54 -11.00
N ILE A 157 -13.83 -1.61 -12.30
CA ILE A 157 -12.84 -0.76 -12.98
C ILE A 157 -13.53 0.55 -13.41
N LYS A 158 -12.98 1.69 -12.99
CA LYS A 158 -13.46 3.03 -13.34
C LYS A 158 -12.38 3.77 -14.12
N ARG A 159 -12.77 4.50 -15.16
CA ARG A 159 -11.91 5.28 -16.06
C ARG A 159 -12.37 6.73 -16.10
#